data_AF-A0AAD1RMS1-F1
#
_entry.id   AF-A0AAD1RMS1-F1
#
_cell.length_a   1.000
_cell.length_b   1.000
_cell.length_c   1.000
_cell.angle_alpha   90.00
_cell.angle_beta   90.00
_cell.angle_gamma   90.00
#
_symmetry.space_group_name_H-M   'P 1'
#
loop_
_entity.id
_entity.type
_entity.pdbx_description
1 polymer ?
#
loop_
_entity_poly.entity_id
_entity_poly.type
_entity_poly.pdbx_seq_one_letter_code
_entity_poly.pdbx_strand_id
1 'polypeptide(L)'
;MPIAMLLHTDGRHERPGGDATVTISHRYTPKEQLKMHTRLADIVVAAAGIPNLITADMIKEGAAVIDVGINRVQDPVTGKPKLVGDVDFEGLFSLN
;
A
#
# COMPACT_ATOMS: atom_id res chain seq x y z
N MET A 1 -7.51 7.50 10.81
CA MET A 1 -6.23 7.08 10.18
C MET A 1 -5.26 6.55 11.25
N PRO A 2 -5.58 5.44 11.95
CA PRO A 2 -4.73 4.97 13.07
C PRO A 2 -3.33 4.56 12.63
N ILE A 3 -3.19 3.92 11.45
CA ILE A 3 -1.91 3.51 10.88
C ILE A 3 -0.97 4.72 10.75
N ALA A 4 -1.41 5.78 10.05
CA ALA A 4 -0.59 6.97 9.87
C ALA A 4 -0.27 7.67 11.20
N MET A 5 -1.21 7.67 12.15
CA MET A 5 -0.98 8.26 13.48
C MET A 5 0.14 7.51 14.22
N LEU A 6 0.07 6.18 14.30
CA LEU A 6 1.09 5.37 14.97
C LEU A 6 2.46 5.50 14.32
N LEU A 7 2.51 5.53 12.98
CA LEU A 7 3.78 5.55 12.26
C LEU A 7 4.53 6.88 12.37
N HIS A 8 3.84 8.03 12.36
CA HIS A 8 4.53 9.33 12.33
C HIS A 8 4.82 9.95 13.70
N THR A 9 4.12 9.54 14.76
CA THR A 9 4.26 10.20 16.07
C THR A 9 5.59 9.86 16.75
N ASP A 10 5.98 10.73 17.70
CA ASP A 10 7.23 10.64 18.46
C ASP A 10 7.35 9.31 19.23
N GLY A 11 8.48 8.61 19.06
CA GLY A 11 8.82 7.39 19.79
C GLY A 11 9.02 7.58 21.30
N ARG A 12 9.13 8.83 21.79
CA ARG A 12 9.35 9.17 23.20
C ARG A 12 8.08 9.49 23.98
N HIS A 13 6.92 9.51 23.33
CA HIS A 13 5.64 9.67 24.02
C HIS A 13 5.31 8.47 24.92
N GLU A 14 4.38 8.66 25.88
CA GLU A 14 3.89 7.58 26.76
C GLU A 14 3.38 6.36 25.98
N ARG A 15 2.76 6.62 24.81
CA ARG A 15 2.52 5.62 23.78
C ARG A 15 3.51 5.88 22.63
N PRO A 16 4.62 5.12 22.54
CA PRO A 16 5.61 5.31 21.50
C PRO A 16 5.02 5.20 20.09
N GLY A 17 5.39 6.14 19.22
CA GLY A 17 5.15 6.04 17.78
C GLY A 17 6.35 5.47 17.02
N GLY A 18 6.32 5.60 15.69
CA GLY A 18 7.32 5.05 14.78
C GLY A 18 8.35 6.05 14.23
N ASP A 19 8.23 7.35 14.53
CA ASP A 19 9.11 8.42 14.03
C ASP A 19 9.29 8.44 12.48
N ALA A 20 8.37 7.84 11.74
CA ALA A 20 8.46 7.77 10.29
C ALA A 20 7.98 9.08 9.64
N THR A 21 8.60 9.47 8.52
CA THR A 21 8.01 10.48 7.64
C THR A 21 6.87 9.85 6.85
N VAL A 22 5.63 10.25 7.14
CA VAL A 22 4.42 9.64 6.56
C VAL A 22 3.76 10.56 5.55
N THR A 23 3.54 10.07 4.32
CA THR A 23 2.65 10.69 3.34
C THR A 23 1.31 9.96 3.34
N ILE A 24 0.21 10.70 3.42
CA ILE A 24 -1.15 10.13 3.39
C ILE A 24 -1.76 10.41 2.01
N SER A 25 -2.12 9.35 1.29
CA SER A 25 -2.87 9.43 0.04
C SER A 25 -4.32 8.97 0.24
N HIS A 26 -5.22 9.42 -0.63
CA HIS A 26 -6.64 9.08 -0.57
C HIS A 26 -7.29 9.14 -1.95
N ARG A 27 -8.61 8.94 -2.02
CA ARG A 27 -9.40 8.87 -3.26
C ARG A 27 -9.27 10.06 -4.23
N TYR A 28 -8.73 11.20 -3.78
CA TYR A 28 -8.54 12.40 -4.60
C TYR A 28 -7.07 12.65 -4.94
N THR A 29 -6.15 11.80 -4.49
CA THR A 29 -4.74 11.87 -4.88
C THR A 29 -4.63 11.43 -6.34
N PRO A 30 -4.14 12.28 -7.26
CA PRO A 30 -3.89 11.88 -8.64
C PRO A 30 -2.92 10.70 -8.71
N LYS A 31 -3.12 9.79 -9.66
CA LYS A 31 -2.29 8.57 -9.80
C LYS A 31 -0.80 8.89 -9.93
N GLU A 32 -0.45 9.95 -10.67
CA GLU A 32 0.95 10.38 -10.82
C GLU A 32 1.56 10.85 -9.50
N GLN A 33 0.80 11.54 -8.64
CA GLN A 33 1.27 11.94 -7.31
C GLN A 33 1.40 10.73 -6.38
N LEU A 34 0.43 9.80 -6.42
CA LEU A 34 0.52 8.55 -5.66
C LEU A 34 1.78 7.77 -6.04
N LYS A 35 2.06 7.64 -7.34
CA LYS A 35 3.25 6.99 -7.89
C LYS A 35 4.55 7.69 -7.48
N MET A 36 4.57 9.02 -7.53
CA MET A 36 5.73 9.82 -7.09
C MET A 36 6.09 9.54 -5.63
N HIS A 37 5.11 9.55 -4.72
CA HIS A 37 5.36 9.30 -3.29
C HIS A 37 5.72 7.85 -2.98
N THR A 38 5.04 6.89 -3.61
CA THR A 38 5.29 5.45 -3.39
C THR A 38 6.68 5.02 -3.86
N ARG A 39 7.21 5.63 -4.93
CA ARG A 39 8.59 5.39 -5.39
C ARG A 39 9.68 5.89 -4.44
N LEU A 40 9.36 6.83 -3.56
CA LEU A 40 10.28 7.33 -2.55
C LEU A 40 10.20 6.53 -1.24
N ALA A 41 9.11 5.79 -1.04
CA ALA A 41 8.80 5.19 0.24
C ALA A 41 9.61 3.91 0.49
N ASP A 42 10.19 3.80 1.69
CA ASP A 42 10.77 2.56 2.19
C ASP A 42 9.69 1.56 2.65
N ILE A 43 8.51 2.07 3.01
CA ILE A 43 7.34 1.28 3.41
C ILE A 43 6.10 1.85 2.71
N VAL A 44 5.36 0.98 2.01
CA VAL A 44 4.05 1.30 1.45
C VAL A 44 2.98 0.47 2.16
N VAL A 45 2.02 1.15 2.80
CA VAL A 45 0.84 0.50 3.41
C VAL A 45 -0.38 0.78 2.55
N ALA A 46 -0.91 -0.24 1.87
CA ALA A 46 -2.08 -0.13 1.01
C ALA A 46 -3.35 -0.52 1.80
N ALA A 47 -4.29 0.42 1.95
CA ALA A 47 -5.51 0.25 2.72
C ALA A 47 -6.69 1.03 2.12
N ALA A 48 -6.81 0.98 0.79
CA ALA A 48 -7.75 1.72 -0.02
C ALA A 48 -8.98 0.91 -0.45
N GLY A 49 -8.89 -0.43 -0.51
CA GLY A 49 -9.96 -1.28 -1.01
C GLY A 49 -10.15 -1.14 -2.53
N ILE A 50 -9.05 -1.10 -3.27
CA ILE A 50 -9.01 -0.99 -4.73
C ILE A 50 -8.03 -2.04 -5.25
N PRO A 51 -8.53 -3.11 -5.91
CA PRO A 51 -7.67 -4.14 -6.50
C PRO A 51 -6.61 -3.54 -7.43
N ASN A 52 -5.37 -4.04 -7.33
CA ASN A 52 -4.25 -3.66 -8.20
C ASN A 52 -3.97 -2.14 -8.23
N LEU A 53 -4.28 -1.42 -7.16
CA LEU A 53 -3.97 -0.01 -7.03
C LEU A 53 -2.46 0.23 -6.97
N ILE A 54 -1.72 -0.63 -6.27
CA ILE A 54 -0.27 -0.56 -6.13
C ILE A 54 0.38 -1.58 -7.07
N THR A 55 1.21 -1.09 -7.99
CA THR A 55 1.87 -1.89 -9.03
C THR A 55 3.39 -1.81 -8.90
N ALA A 56 4.12 -2.74 -9.55
CA ALA A 56 5.58 -2.83 -9.42
C ALA A 56 6.34 -1.57 -9.79
N ASP A 57 5.90 -0.85 -10.81
CA ASP A 57 6.52 0.40 -11.22
C ASP A 57 6.35 1.55 -10.22
N MET A 58 5.51 1.37 -9.18
CA MET A 58 5.30 2.31 -8.10
C MET A 58 6.19 2.04 -6.88
N ILE A 59 6.86 0.89 -6.81
CA ILE A 59 7.57 0.43 -5.61
C ILE A 59 9.08 0.58 -5.80
N LYS A 60 9.74 1.16 -4.80
CA LYS A 60 11.21 1.18 -4.69
C LYS A 60 11.73 -0.23 -4.45
N GLU A 61 12.83 -0.60 -5.12
CA GLU A 61 13.51 -1.87 -4.85
C GLU A 61 13.93 -1.97 -3.36
N GLY A 62 13.59 -3.10 -2.73
CA GLY A 62 13.83 -3.34 -1.31
C GLY A 62 12.83 -2.71 -0.35
N ALA A 63 11.82 -1.98 -0.83
CA ALA A 63 10.76 -1.43 0.03
C ALA A 63 9.85 -2.54 0.60
N ALA A 64 9.38 -2.34 1.83
CA ALA A 64 8.36 -3.19 2.42
C ALA A 64 6.97 -2.78 1.91
N VAL A 65 6.16 -3.74 1.48
CA VAL A 65 4.77 -3.52 1.06
C VAL A 65 3.83 -4.27 2.01
N ILE A 66 2.93 -3.54 2.65
CA ILE A 66 1.93 -4.08 3.59
C ILE A 66 0.54 -3.89 2.95
N ASP A 67 -0.05 -4.98 2.50
CA ASP A 67 -1.38 -4.99 1.89
C ASP A 67 -2.46 -5.29 2.95
N VAL A 68 -3.22 -4.25 3.30
CA VAL A 68 -4.35 -4.33 4.25
C VAL A 68 -5.68 -4.44 3.49
N GLY A 69 -5.67 -4.20 2.16
CA GLY A 69 -6.85 -4.24 1.32
C GLY A 69 -7.49 -5.62 1.31
N ILE A 70 -8.82 -5.67 1.35
CA ILE A 70 -9.58 -6.90 1.16
C ILE A 70 -10.67 -6.61 0.16
N ASN A 71 -10.47 -7.12 -1.06
CA ASN A 71 -11.36 -6.92 -2.18
C ASN A 71 -11.90 -8.27 -2.65
N ARG A 72 -13.21 -8.33 -2.90
CA ARG A 72 -13.84 -9.50 -3.51
C ARG A 72 -13.99 -9.27 -5.01
N VAL A 73 -13.27 -10.06 -5.80
CA VAL A 73 -13.31 -10.02 -7.27
C VAL A 73 -13.87 -11.32 -7.83
N GLN A 74 -14.29 -11.29 -9.08
CA GLN A 74 -14.72 -12.48 -9.79
C GLN A 74 -13.51 -13.13 -10.46
N ASP A 75 -13.24 -14.40 -10.17
CA ASP A 75 -12.22 -15.16 -10.90
C ASP A 75 -12.67 -15.35 -12.36
N PRO A 76 -11.91 -14.85 -13.36
CA PRO A 76 -12.30 -14.92 -14.76
C PRO A 76 -12.24 -16.34 -15.34
N VAL A 77 -11.47 -17.25 -14.72
CA VAL A 77 -11.33 -18.65 -15.15
C VAL A 77 -12.41 -19.52 -14.53
N THR A 78 -12.57 -19.41 -13.20
CA THR A 78 -13.45 -20.33 -12.46
C THR A 78 -14.87 -19.78 -12.25
N GLY A 79 -15.09 -18.48 -12.45
CA GLY A 79 -16.38 -17.85 -12.15
C GLY A 79 -16.72 -17.86 -10.66
N LYS A 80 -15.77 -18.13 -9.76
CA LYS A 80 -15.97 -18.06 -8.31
C LYS A 80 -15.46 -16.74 -7.72
N PRO A 81 -16.01 -16.28 -6.58
CA PRO A 81 -15.45 -15.15 -5.86
C PRO A 81 -14.03 -15.46 -5.36
N LYS A 82 -13.09 -14.56 -5.61
CA LYS A 82 -11.71 -14.58 -5.12
C LYS A 82 -11.49 -13.37 -4.22
N LEU A 83 -10.71 -13.53 -3.15
CA LEU A 83 -10.20 -12.42 -2.36
C LEU A 83 -8.84 -11.99 -2.91
N VAL A 84 -8.67 -10.69 -3.11
CA VAL A 84 -7.41 -10.06 -3.51
C VAL A 84 -7.19 -8.81 -2.67
N GLY A 85 -5.94 -8.39 -2.52
CA GLY A 85 -5.62 -7.15 -1.83
C GLY A 85 -5.64 -5.94 -2.74
N ASP A 86 -5.03 -4.85 -2.31
CA ASP A 86 -4.86 -3.62 -3.09
C ASP A 86 -3.61 -3.65 -3.98
N VAL A 87 -2.72 -4.62 -3.75
CA VAL A 87 -1.43 -4.74 -4.42
C VAL A 87 -1.50 -5.79 -5.53
N ASP A 88 -0.92 -5.46 -6.68
CA ASP A 88 -0.60 -6.45 -7.72
C ASP A 88 0.59 -7.31 -7.27
N PHE A 89 0.29 -8.29 -6.40
CA PHE A 89 1.31 -9.14 -5.76
C PHE A 89 2.13 -9.91 -6.79
N GLU A 90 1.48 -10.49 -7.80
CA GLU A 90 2.14 -11.28 -8.84
C GLU A 90 3.11 -10.38 -9.64
N GLY A 91 2.68 -9.17 -10.03
CA GLY A 91 3.52 -8.20 -10.72
C GLY A 91 4.76 -7.76 -9.93
N LEU A 92 4.70 -7.72 -8.59
CA LEU A 92 5.85 -7.38 -7.74
C LEU A 92 7.00 -8.41 -7.79
N PHE A 93 6.68 -9.70 -7.92
CA PHE A 93 7.69 -10.78 -7.91
C PHE A 93 8.16 -11.21 -9.30
N SER A 94 7.48 -10.77 -10.36
CA SER A 94 7.78 -11.14 -11.75
C SER A 94 9.02 -10.46 -12.33
N LEU A 95 9.69 -9.59 -11.57
CA LEU A 95 10.84 -8.77 -12.02
C LEU A 95 12.20 -9.27 -11.51
N ASN A 96 12.29 -10.49 -10.97
CA ASN A 96 13.52 -11.12 -10.49
C ASN A 96 14.02 -12.23 -11.41
#